data_AF-A0AAD9N0T4-F1
#
_entry.id   AF-A0AAD9N0T4-F1
#
_cell.length_a   1.000
_cell.length_b   1.000
_cell.length_c   1.000
_cell.angle_alpha   90.00
_cell.angle_beta   90.00
_cell.angle_gamma   90.00
#
_symmetry.space_group_name_H-M   'P 1'
#
loop_
_entity.id
_entity.type
_entity.pdbx_description
1 polymer ?
#
loop_
_entity_poly.entity_id
_entity_poly.type
_entity_poly.pdbx_seq_one_letter_code
_entity_poly.pdbx_strand_id
1 'polypeptide(L)'
;MISARWKIITRIRESMTLIKVGLLIMLLVILRFGNNIDSVPTSMLQKYYTAIDQSDARVKWLQEACRTLSDSDRYKLRKSRHVYNHILVDDANHMLFCDAPKTGSTFFKMLWLKYTRGKSMVHYLIDHGPYDYHWIPISLLCYPCEISYDYIARLETSNLDYQYIFSKLENVSGSDKRLPKSVATYKGATDVDVVRKYYRTVPINVTKTLIENYNIDFHLFGYTWNITSHSCGPRMNANGKEY
;
A
#
# COMPACT_ATOMS: atom_id res chain seq x y z
N MET A 1 12.59 22.97 -30.36
CA MET A 1 13.65 21.93 -30.19
C MET A 1 14.12 21.70 -28.75
N ILE A 2 13.67 22.46 -27.73
CA ILE A 2 14.16 22.32 -26.35
C ILE A 2 13.40 21.23 -25.54
N SER A 3 12.15 20.88 -25.90
CA SER A 3 11.35 19.89 -25.13
C SER A 3 11.76 18.43 -25.33
N ALA A 4 12.34 18.07 -26.49
CA ALA A 4 12.82 16.72 -26.76
C ALA A 4 14.10 16.39 -25.99
N ARG A 5 15.00 17.39 -25.83
CA ARG A 5 16.24 17.24 -25.05
C ARG A 5 15.97 17.03 -23.56
N TRP A 6 14.97 17.69 -22.99
CA TRP A 6 14.59 17.49 -21.58
C TRP A 6 14.01 16.11 -21.31
N LYS A 7 13.15 15.57 -22.20
CA LYS A 7 12.63 14.20 -22.09
C LYS A 7 13.71 13.13 -22.18
N ILE A 8 14.76 13.37 -22.96
CA ILE A 8 15.92 12.48 -23.06
C ILE A 8 16.76 12.55 -21.79
N ILE A 9 17.02 13.75 -21.25
CA ILE A 9 17.78 13.93 -20.01
C ILE A 9 17.05 13.33 -18.81
N THR A 10 15.72 13.47 -18.71
CA THR A 10 14.95 12.83 -17.63
C THR A 10 14.93 11.31 -17.77
N ARG A 11 14.78 10.76 -18.98
CA ARG A 11 14.90 9.31 -19.21
C ARG A 11 16.31 8.79 -18.92
N ILE A 12 17.35 9.53 -19.27
CA ILE A 12 18.74 9.16 -18.92
C ILE A 12 18.92 9.22 -17.40
N ARG A 13 18.36 10.21 -16.71
CA ARG A 13 18.42 10.32 -15.26
C ARG A 13 17.65 9.20 -14.56
N GLU A 14 16.48 8.82 -15.05
CA GLU A 14 15.71 7.67 -14.58
C GLU A 14 16.45 6.34 -14.85
N SER A 15 16.99 6.15 -16.05
CA SER A 15 17.81 4.98 -16.41
C SER A 15 19.10 4.92 -15.59
N MET A 16 19.78 6.04 -15.35
CA MET A 16 20.96 6.08 -14.48
C MET A 16 20.60 5.84 -13.02
N THR A 17 19.41 6.23 -12.57
CA THR A 17 18.91 5.91 -11.22
C THR A 17 18.59 4.41 -11.12
N LEU A 18 17.96 3.82 -12.12
CA LEU A 18 17.69 2.38 -12.20
C LEU A 18 18.98 1.56 -12.30
N ILE A 19 19.96 2.01 -13.08
CA ILE A 19 21.30 1.39 -13.17
C ILE A 19 22.02 1.50 -11.83
N LYS A 20 21.97 2.66 -11.16
CA LYS A 20 22.57 2.83 -9.82
C LYS A 20 21.87 1.99 -8.76
N VAL A 21 20.54 1.87 -8.78
CA VAL A 21 19.78 1.01 -7.87
C VAL A 21 20.05 -0.46 -8.17
N GLY A 22 20.14 -0.85 -9.44
CA GLY A 22 20.50 -2.21 -9.86
C GLY A 22 21.93 -2.59 -9.46
N LEU A 23 22.89 -1.68 -9.66
CA LEU A 23 24.27 -1.84 -9.22
C LEU A 23 24.38 -1.86 -7.70
N LEU A 24 23.63 -1.02 -6.97
CA LEU A 24 23.61 -1.01 -5.51
C LEU A 24 22.97 -2.28 -4.95
N ILE A 25 21.88 -2.79 -5.55
CA ILE A 25 21.27 -4.07 -5.18
C ILE A 25 22.23 -5.21 -5.49
N MET A 26 22.89 -5.22 -6.65
CA MET A 26 23.96 -6.18 -6.95
C MET A 26 25.08 -6.10 -5.93
N LEU A 27 25.56 -4.90 -5.60
CA LEU A 27 26.63 -4.70 -4.61
C LEU A 27 26.18 -5.18 -3.22
N LEU A 28 24.95 -4.88 -2.80
CA LEU A 28 24.39 -5.33 -1.53
C LEU A 28 24.17 -6.85 -1.51
N VAL A 29 23.83 -7.47 -2.64
CA VAL A 29 23.75 -8.92 -2.78
C VAL A 29 25.15 -9.54 -2.70
N ILE A 30 26.14 -8.98 -3.40
CA ILE A 30 27.55 -9.41 -3.34
C ILE A 30 28.12 -9.25 -1.92
N LEU A 31 27.86 -8.11 -1.26
CA LEU A 31 28.33 -7.82 0.09
C LEU A 31 27.64 -8.67 1.16
N ARG A 32 26.37 -9.05 0.96
CA ARG A 32 25.58 -9.82 1.93
C ARG A 32 25.71 -11.33 1.76
N PHE A 33 25.96 -11.81 0.54
CA PHE A 33 26.05 -13.24 0.22
C PHE A 33 27.47 -13.71 -0.11
N GLY A 34 28.45 -12.79 -0.15
CA GLY A 34 29.79 -13.10 -0.64
C GLY A 34 29.73 -13.68 -2.06
N ASN A 35 30.80 -14.35 -2.50
CA ASN A 35 30.89 -14.98 -3.83
C ASN A 35 29.90 -16.14 -4.10
N ASN A 36 28.75 -16.18 -3.42
CA ASN A 36 27.74 -17.24 -3.44
C ASN A 36 26.39 -16.74 -4.01
N ILE A 37 26.43 -15.89 -5.04
CA ILE A 37 25.24 -15.43 -5.78
C ILE A 37 24.42 -16.60 -6.36
N ASP A 38 25.10 -17.70 -6.71
CA ASP A 38 24.47 -18.91 -7.26
C ASP A 38 23.58 -19.66 -6.23
N SER A 39 23.64 -19.28 -4.94
CA SER A 39 22.83 -19.90 -3.88
C SER A 39 21.45 -19.25 -3.71
N VAL A 40 21.17 -18.11 -4.36
CA VAL A 40 19.86 -17.44 -4.26
C VAL A 40 18.88 -18.08 -5.24
N PRO A 41 17.79 -18.72 -4.77
CA PRO A 41 16.83 -19.35 -5.68
C PRO A 41 16.18 -18.33 -6.61
N THR A 42 16.17 -18.58 -7.92
CA THR A 42 15.55 -17.72 -8.94
C THR A 42 14.09 -17.38 -8.61
N SER A 43 13.37 -18.30 -7.97
CA SER A 43 11.99 -18.11 -7.52
C SER A 43 11.86 -17.03 -6.42
N MET A 44 12.87 -16.85 -5.57
CA MET A 44 12.91 -15.82 -4.56
C MET A 44 13.16 -14.44 -5.18
N LEU A 45 14.10 -14.36 -6.13
CA LEU A 45 14.37 -13.13 -6.89
C LEU A 45 13.15 -12.70 -7.70
N GLN A 46 12.47 -13.64 -8.37
CA GLN A 46 11.27 -13.33 -9.13
C GLN A 46 10.14 -12.75 -8.26
N LYS A 47 9.92 -13.33 -7.07
CA LYS A 47 8.94 -12.80 -6.11
C LYS A 47 9.29 -11.39 -5.65
N TYR A 48 10.58 -11.14 -5.42
CA TYR A 48 11.06 -9.83 -4.99
C TYR A 48 10.88 -8.74 -6.07
N TYR A 49 11.27 -9.01 -7.32
CA TYR A 49 11.04 -8.08 -8.43
C TYR A 49 9.55 -7.83 -8.68
N THR A 50 8.72 -8.87 -8.58
CA THR A 50 7.26 -8.72 -8.71
C THR A 50 6.69 -7.79 -7.64
N ALA A 51 7.13 -7.92 -6.39
CA ALA A 51 6.68 -7.06 -5.29
C ALA A 51 7.10 -5.59 -5.47
N ILE A 52 8.33 -5.35 -5.97
CA ILE A 52 8.81 -4.01 -6.34
C ILE A 52 7.90 -3.40 -7.40
N ASP A 53 7.73 -4.09 -8.52
CA ASP A 53 6.98 -3.59 -9.66
C ASP A 53 5.53 -3.25 -9.27
N GLN A 54 4.92 -4.11 -8.44
CA GLN A 54 3.57 -3.88 -7.92
C GLN A 54 3.50 -2.67 -6.98
N SER A 55 4.47 -2.50 -6.06
CA SER A 55 4.51 -1.32 -5.18
C SER A 55 4.67 -0.03 -5.97
N ASP A 56 5.61 0.01 -6.91
CA ASP A 56 5.90 1.19 -7.72
C ASP A 56 4.72 1.56 -8.63
N ALA A 57 4.05 0.57 -9.20
CA ALA A 57 2.84 0.79 -10.00
C ALA A 57 1.72 1.45 -9.17
N ARG A 58 1.48 0.98 -7.94
CA ARG A 58 0.45 1.53 -7.05
C ARG A 58 0.73 2.98 -6.66
N VAL A 59 1.98 3.31 -6.32
CA VAL A 59 2.38 4.69 -5.99
C VAL A 59 2.19 5.61 -7.20
N LYS A 60 2.61 5.16 -8.40
CA LYS A 60 2.40 5.92 -9.64
C LYS A 60 0.93 6.11 -9.96
N TRP A 61 0.11 5.08 -9.79
CA TRP A 61 -1.33 5.16 -9.96
C TRP A 61 -1.94 6.18 -9.02
N LEU A 62 -1.62 6.12 -7.72
CA LEU A 62 -2.16 7.05 -6.74
C LEU A 62 -1.84 8.51 -7.12
N GLN A 63 -0.59 8.78 -7.50
CA GLN A 63 -0.18 10.12 -7.92
C GLN A 63 -0.98 10.62 -9.13
N GLU A 64 -1.25 9.74 -10.09
CA GLU A 64 -2.05 10.09 -11.26
C GLU A 64 -3.53 10.25 -10.93
N ALA A 65 -4.08 9.37 -10.10
CA ALA A 65 -5.46 9.45 -9.64
C ALA A 65 -5.71 10.76 -8.86
N CYS A 66 -4.75 11.18 -8.03
CA CYS A 66 -4.80 12.48 -7.34
C CYS A 66 -4.80 13.69 -8.29
N ARG A 67 -4.16 13.59 -9.47
CA ARG A 67 -4.19 14.65 -10.50
C ARG A 67 -5.50 14.70 -11.27
N THR A 68 -6.21 13.58 -11.36
CA THR A 68 -7.47 13.46 -12.12
C THR A 68 -8.73 13.68 -11.28
N LEU A 69 -8.60 13.95 -9.98
CA LEU A 69 -9.74 14.32 -9.12
C LEU A 69 -10.44 15.59 -9.61
N SER A 70 -11.77 15.58 -9.56
CA SER A 70 -12.62 16.74 -9.85
C SER A 70 -12.46 17.84 -8.79
N ASP A 71 -12.78 19.08 -9.14
CA ASP A 71 -12.74 20.20 -8.18
C ASP A 71 -13.68 19.98 -6.99
N SER A 72 -14.82 19.33 -7.22
CA SER A 72 -15.77 18.95 -6.17
C SER A 72 -15.16 17.95 -5.19
N ASP A 73 -14.46 16.93 -5.70
CA ASP A 73 -13.81 15.92 -4.86
C ASP A 73 -12.63 16.53 -4.09
N ARG A 74 -11.81 17.38 -4.74
CA ARG A 74 -10.74 18.13 -4.06
C ARG A 74 -11.30 19.01 -2.94
N TYR A 75 -12.42 19.68 -3.20
CA TYR A 75 -13.09 20.51 -2.19
C TYR A 75 -13.56 19.67 -0.99
N LYS A 76 -14.15 18.49 -1.22
CA LYS A 76 -14.56 17.56 -0.15
C LYS A 76 -13.38 17.10 0.69
N LEU A 77 -12.27 16.73 0.06
CA LEU A 77 -11.04 16.31 0.76
C LEU A 77 -10.49 17.45 1.64
N ARG A 78 -10.36 18.66 1.08
CA ARG A 78 -9.81 19.83 1.81
C ARG A 78 -10.71 20.33 2.94
N LYS A 79 -12.05 20.23 2.78
CA LYS A 79 -13.02 20.70 3.79
C LYS A 79 -13.04 19.82 5.03
N SER A 80 -12.69 18.55 4.89
CA SER A 80 -12.63 17.60 6.01
C SER A 80 -11.50 18.03 6.94
N ARG A 81 -11.85 18.44 8.17
CA ARG A 81 -10.94 19.08 9.13
C ARG A 81 -9.73 18.17 9.38
N HIS A 82 -8.52 18.67 9.11
CA HIS A 82 -7.26 17.95 9.21
C HIS A 82 -7.00 17.52 10.66
N VAL A 83 -7.11 16.23 10.94
CA VAL A 83 -6.47 15.65 12.11
C VAL A 83 -5.74 14.41 11.65
N TYR A 84 -4.41 14.49 11.56
CA TYR A 84 -3.52 13.39 11.17
C TYR A 84 -3.42 12.31 12.28
N ASN A 85 -4.54 11.99 12.95
CA ASN A 85 -4.63 11.04 14.06
C ASN A 85 -4.34 9.59 13.65
N HIS A 86 -4.35 9.30 12.35
CA HIS A 86 -4.17 7.95 11.81
C HIS A 86 -2.77 7.70 11.25
N ILE A 87 -1.86 8.67 11.34
CA ILE A 87 -0.46 8.48 10.94
C ILE A 87 0.36 8.09 12.17
N LEU A 88 0.83 6.85 12.19
CA LEU A 88 1.81 6.38 13.16
C LEU A 88 3.20 6.83 12.71
N VAL A 89 3.92 7.46 13.63
CA VAL A 89 5.26 7.98 13.40
C VAL A 89 6.27 7.10 14.14
N ASP A 90 7.25 6.58 13.41
CA ASP A 90 8.39 5.82 13.91
C ASP A 90 9.66 6.59 13.56
N ASP A 91 10.09 7.46 14.48
CA ASP A 91 11.29 8.28 14.28
C ASP A 91 12.56 7.43 14.21
N ALA A 92 12.65 6.35 15.00
CA ALA A 92 13.84 5.50 15.09
C ALA A 92 14.15 4.75 13.79
N ASN A 93 13.13 4.48 12.97
CA ASN A 93 13.26 3.82 11.68
C ASN A 93 12.88 4.75 10.51
N HIS A 94 12.71 6.04 10.77
CA HIS A 94 12.33 7.08 9.80
C HIS A 94 11.12 6.68 8.95
N MET A 95 10.07 6.18 9.59
CA MET A 95 8.90 5.63 8.91
C MET A 95 7.60 6.25 9.38
N LEU A 96 6.72 6.52 8.42
CA LEU A 96 5.33 6.91 8.66
C LEU A 96 4.41 5.79 8.17
N PHE A 97 3.43 5.42 8.97
CA PHE A 97 2.45 4.39 8.61
C PHE A 97 1.03 4.90 8.83
N CYS A 98 0.20 4.92 7.78
CA CYS A 98 -1.22 5.22 7.95
C CYS A 98 -2.00 3.98 8.43
N ASP A 99 -2.62 4.09 9.60
CA ASP A 99 -3.54 3.10 10.12
C ASP A 99 -4.94 3.28 9.54
N ALA A 100 -5.22 2.54 8.47
CA ALA A 100 -6.57 2.44 7.92
C ALA A 100 -7.35 1.31 8.63
N PRO A 101 -8.47 1.58 9.32
CA PRO A 101 -9.25 0.55 9.98
C PRO A 101 -9.82 -0.48 8.99
N LYS A 102 -10.00 -1.71 9.45
CA LYS A 102 -10.62 -2.83 8.70
C LYS A 102 -9.91 -3.27 7.39
N THR A 103 -8.77 -2.69 7.02
CA THR A 103 -7.96 -3.10 5.85
C THR A 103 -6.77 -4.00 6.22
N GLY A 104 -6.83 -4.69 7.36
CA GLY A 104 -5.72 -5.51 7.86
C GLY A 104 -4.57 -4.72 8.51
N SER A 105 -4.76 -3.43 8.80
CA SER A 105 -3.76 -2.60 9.49
C SER A 105 -3.33 -3.16 10.85
N THR A 106 -4.18 -3.95 11.53
CA THR A 106 -3.77 -4.67 12.75
C THR A 106 -2.60 -5.62 12.50
N PHE A 107 -2.59 -6.35 11.38
CA PHE A 107 -1.49 -7.24 11.02
C PHE A 107 -0.19 -6.46 10.81
N PHE A 108 -0.24 -5.38 10.04
CA PHE A 108 0.91 -4.49 9.84
C PHE A 108 1.39 -3.86 11.15
N LYS A 109 0.48 -3.39 12.02
CA LYS A 109 0.83 -2.90 13.36
C LYS A 109 1.52 -3.95 14.23
N MET A 110 0.99 -5.18 14.28
CA MET A 110 1.58 -6.27 15.08
C MET A 110 2.97 -6.64 14.58
N LEU A 111 3.15 -6.68 13.26
CA LEU A 111 4.48 -6.80 12.67
C LEU A 111 5.36 -5.65 13.15
N TRP A 112 4.94 -4.40 12.95
CA TRP A 112 5.71 -3.23 13.35
C TRP A 112 6.10 -3.24 14.83
N LEU A 113 5.20 -3.58 15.74
CA LEU A 113 5.49 -3.72 17.16
C LEU A 113 6.58 -4.78 17.43
N LYS A 114 6.56 -5.89 16.70
CA LYS A 114 7.62 -6.91 16.76
C LYS A 114 8.97 -6.36 16.30
N TYR A 115 9.01 -5.65 15.16
CA TYR A 115 10.25 -5.12 14.58
C TYR A 115 10.85 -3.96 15.37
N THR A 116 10.00 -3.06 15.86
CA THR A 116 10.41 -1.92 16.68
C THR A 116 10.70 -2.31 18.14
N ARG A 117 10.56 -3.60 18.49
CA ARG A 117 10.64 -4.13 19.86
C ARG A 117 9.75 -3.34 20.84
N GLY A 118 8.60 -2.87 20.36
CA GLY A 118 7.65 -2.06 21.11
C GLY A 118 8.11 -0.64 21.46
N LYS A 119 9.26 -0.17 20.93
CA LYS A 119 9.87 1.10 21.33
C LYS A 119 9.45 2.31 20.48
N SER A 120 8.93 2.10 19.27
CA SER A 120 8.80 3.18 18.28
C SER A 120 7.39 3.57 17.88
N MET A 121 6.36 2.89 18.39
CA MET A 121 4.98 3.35 18.19
C MET A 121 4.63 4.39 19.27
N VAL A 122 5.42 5.46 19.30
CA VAL A 122 5.21 6.59 20.21
C VAL A 122 4.29 7.56 19.50
N HIS A 123 2.99 7.38 19.72
CA HIS A 123 1.89 8.34 19.60
C HIS A 123 0.65 7.80 18.86
N TYR A 124 -0.50 8.17 19.43
CA TYR A 124 -1.88 7.98 18.99
C TYR A 124 -2.50 6.58 19.17
N LEU A 125 -2.56 6.17 20.44
CA LEU A 125 -3.69 5.40 20.98
C LEU A 125 -4.75 6.35 21.59
N ILE A 126 -4.97 7.53 20.99
CA ILE A 126 -5.77 8.60 21.61
C ILE A 126 -6.92 9.03 20.69
N ASP A 127 -8.10 8.91 21.28
CA ASP A 127 -9.40 9.52 20.99
C ASP A 127 -10.24 8.93 19.84
N HIS A 128 -11.18 8.06 20.25
CA HIS A 128 -12.37 7.78 19.47
C HIS A 128 -13.32 8.96 19.67
N GLY A 129 -13.25 9.97 18.80
CA GLY A 129 -14.29 10.98 18.72
C GLY A 129 -15.70 10.36 18.56
N PRO A 130 -16.79 11.15 18.61
CA PRO A 130 -18.16 10.63 18.61
C PRO A 130 -18.59 9.90 17.32
N TYR A 131 -17.72 9.86 16.30
CA TYR A 131 -17.96 9.22 15.01
C TYR A 131 -17.14 7.93 14.89
N ASP A 132 -17.77 6.88 14.36
CA ASP A 132 -17.09 5.60 14.13
C ASP A 132 -16.06 5.75 12.99
N TYR A 133 -14.80 5.92 13.38
CA TYR A 133 -13.67 6.08 12.47
C TYR A 133 -13.47 4.88 11.54
N HIS A 134 -14.03 3.71 11.86
CA HIS A 134 -13.94 2.51 11.02
C HIS A 134 -14.57 2.67 9.64
N TRP A 135 -15.46 3.64 9.46
CA TRP A 135 -16.16 3.90 8.21
C TRP A 135 -15.68 5.15 7.48
N ILE A 136 -14.69 5.86 8.03
CA ILE A 136 -14.14 7.03 7.36
C ILE A 136 -13.34 6.57 6.12
N PRO A 137 -13.59 7.15 4.93
CA PRO A 137 -12.79 6.88 3.74
C PRO A 137 -11.28 7.09 3.97
N ILE A 138 -10.46 6.23 3.38
CA ILE A 138 -9.00 6.27 3.47
C ILE A 138 -8.46 7.58 2.92
N SER A 139 -9.10 8.15 1.90
CA SER A 139 -8.77 9.47 1.36
C SER A 139 -8.85 10.60 2.39
N LEU A 140 -9.67 10.44 3.44
CA LEU A 140 -9.80 11.39 4.55
C LEU A 140 -8.94 11.03 5.77
N LEU A 141 -8.56 9.76 5.92
CA LEU A 141 -7.71 9.30 7.05
C LEU A 141 -6.22 9.46 6.75
N CYS A 142 -5.82 9.09 5.54
CA CYS A 142 -4.42 8.92 5.14
C CYS A 142 -3.91 10.04 4.23
N TYR A 143 -4.78 10.96 3.81
CA TYR A 143 -4.45 12.11 2.95
C TYR A 143 -3.49 11.76 1.80
N PRO A 144 -3.82 10.75 0.97
CA PRO A 144 -2.90 10.17 0.00
C PRO A 144 -2.49 11.09 -1.15
N CYS A 145 -3.19 12.23 -1.31
CA CYS A 145 -2.82 13.27 -2.27
C CYS A 145 -1.96 14.40 -1.67
N GLU A 146 -1.80 14.45 -0.35
CA GLU A 146 -0.99 15.45 0.36
C GLU A 146 0.30 14.84 0.90
N ILE A 147 0.23 13.58 1.34
CA ILE A 147 1.37 12.82 1.87
C ILE A 147 2.03 12.04 0.72
N SER A 148 3.35 12.18 0.59
CA SER A 148 4.13 11.42 -0.39
C SER A 148 4.45 10.03 0.16
N TYR A 149 3.71 9.02 -0.27
CA TYR A 149 3.93 7.62 0.12
C TYR A 149 5.02 6.98 -0.73
N ASP A 150 6.01 6.38 -0.08
CA ASP A 150 7.01 5.53 -0.74
C ASP A 150 6.48 4.14 -1.08
N TYR A 151 5.51 3.65 -0.29
CA TYR A 151 4.93 2.32 -0.44
C TYR A 151 3.42 2.35 -0.21
N ILE A 152 2.68 1.60 -1.04
CA ILE A 152 1.25 1.33 -0.86
C ILE A 152 1.08 -0.18 -0.85
N ALA A 153 0.61 -0.74 0.26
CA ALA A 153 0.37 -2.18 0.39
C ALA A 153 -1.10 -2.54 0.13
N ARG A 154 -1.36 -3.79 -0.27
CA ARG A 154 -2.69 -4.37 -0.45
C ARG A 154 -2.82 -5.63 0.40
N LEU A 155 -4.05 -5.99 0.76
CA LEU A 155 -4.29 -7.20 1.55
C LEU A 155 -3.99 -8.47 0.74
N GLU A 156 -4.37 -8.43 -0.53
CA GLU A 156 -4.24 -9.49 -1.52
C GLU A 156 -2.78 -9.85 -1.78
N THR A 157 -1.89 -8.85 -1.72
CA THR A 157 -0.44 -9.00 -1.89
C THR A 157 0.35 -8.81 -0.59
N SER A 158 -0.33 -8.80 0.56
CA SER A 158 0.25 -8.42 1.87
C SER A 158 1.53 -9.16 2.21
N ASN A 159 1.60 -10.46 1.94
CA ASN A 159 2.81 -11.26 2.18
C ASN A 159 4.03 -10.79 1.38
N LEU A 160 3.82 -10.34 0.14
CA LEU A 160 4.87 -9.83 -0.74
C LEU A 160 5.23 -8.39 -0.39
N ASP A 161 4.21 -7.55 -0.18
CA ASP A 161 4.38 -6.14 0.18
C ASP A 161 5.16 -5.97 1.47
N TYR A 162 4.79 -6.76 2.49
CA TYR A 162 5.48 -6.80 3.75
C TYR A 162 6.96 -7.17 3.57
N GLN A 163 7.26 -8.26 2.86
CA GLN A 163 8.65 -8.68 2.68
C GLN A 163 9.47 -7.62 1.96
N TYR A 164 8.85 -6.95 0.98
CA TYR A 164 9.48 -5.88 0.22
C TYR A 164 9.76 -4.65 1.09
N ILE A 165 8.76 -4.08 1.76
CA ILE A 165 8.89 -2.87 2.59
C ILE A 165 9.94 -3.10 3.69
N PHE A 166 9.88 -4.24 4.39
CA PHE A 166 10.81 -4.55 5.47
C PHE A 166 12.23 -4.84 4.99
N SER A 167 12.41 -5.22 3.72
CA SER A 167 13.74 -5.36 3.14
C SER A 167 14.46 -4.02 2.96
N LYS A 168 13.71 -2.92 2.91
CA LYS A 168 14.20 -1.56 2.69
C LYS A 168 14.52 -0.80 3.98
N LEU A 169 14.08 -1.32 5.13
CA LEU A 169 14.37 -0.73 6.41
C LEU A 169 15.77 -1.12 6.91
N GLU A 170 16.56 -0.11 7.24
CA GLU A 170 17.99 -0.23 7.59
C GLU A 170 18.22 -1.06 8.86
N ASN A 171 17.28 -1.01 9.82
CA ASN A 171 17.43 -1.62 11.14
C ASN A 171 16.79 -3.02 11.29
N VAL A 172 16.26 -3.61 10.21
CA VAL A 172 15.59 -4.92 10.26
C VAL A 172 16.56 -6.07 9.95
N SER A 173 17.03 -6.73 11.02
CA SER A 173 17.99 -7.84 10.93
C SER A 173 17.37 -9.14 10.36
N GLY A 174 18.18 -10.00 9.76
CA GLY A 174 17.72 -11.14 8.94
C GLY A 174 16.89 -12.20 9.68
N SER A 175 17.09 -12.36 10.99
CA SER A 175 16.30 -13.25 11.86
C SER A 175 14.92 -12.68 12.19
N ASP A 176 14.77 -11.36 12.20
CA ASP A 176 13.49 -10.69 12.44
C ASP A 176 12.60 -10.75 11.19
N LYS A 177 13.14 -10.86 9.96
CA LYS A 177 12.37 -10.92 8.69
C LYS A 177 11.41 -12.10 8.54
N ARG A 178 11.40 -13.06 9.47
CA ARG A 178 10.37 -14.10 9.49
C ARG A 178 9.07 -13.48 9.98
N LEU A 179 8.08 -13.47 9.10
CA LEU A 179 6.68 -13.25 9.46
C LEU A 179 6.41 -14.02 10.77
N PRO A 180 5.79 -13.39 11.80
CA PRO A 180 5.21 -14.14 12.89
C PRO A 180 4.45 -15.30 12.25
N LYS A 181 4.72 -16.55 12.66
CA LYS A 181 3.94 -17.72 12.24
C LYS A 181 2.51 -17.31 12.45
N SER A 182 1.81 -17.00 11.35
CA SER A 182 0.54 -16.31 11.27
C SER A 182 0.09 -15.72 12.61
N VAL A 183 -0.07 -14.40 12.72
CA VAL A 183 -1.30 -13.98 13.38
C VAL A 183 -2.39 -14.46 12.42
N ALA A 184 -2.71 -15.75 12.51
CA ALA A 184 -3.91 -16.30 11.97
C ALA A 184 -4.91 -15.36 12.59
N THR A 185 -5.62 -14.60 11.76
CA THR A 185 -6.93 -14.14 12.16
C THR A 185 -7.55 -15.30 12.92
N TYR A 186 -8.12 -15.04 14.08
CA TYR A 186 -8.62 -16.05 15.02
C TYR A 186 -9.47 -17.17 14.36
N LYS A 187 -9.88 -17.00 13.09
CA LYS A 187 -10.60 -17.94 12.23
C LYS A 187 -10.06 -18.15 10.79
N GLY A 188 -8.80 -17.81 10.48
CA GLY A 188 -8.23 -17.93 9.13
C GLY A 188 -8.62 -16.80 8.16
N ALA A 189 -8.19 -16.91 6.90
CA ALA A 189 -8.53 -15.93 5.87
C ALA A 189 -10.05 -15.93 5.61
N THR A 190 -10.62 -14.75 5.40
CA THR A 190 -12.05 -14.62 5.10
C THR A 190 -12.35 -15.33 3.78
N ASP A 191 -13.29 -16.29 3.81
CA ASP A 191 -13.75 -16.99 2.62
C ASP A 191 -14.51 -16.04 1.69
N VAL A 192 -14.01 -15.91 0.46
CA VAL A 192 -14.56 -15.02 -0.58
C VAL A 192 -15.98 -15.43 -0.97
N ASP A 193 -16.30 -16.72 -0.96
CA ASP A 193 -17.63 -17.22 -1.30
C ASP A 193 -18.64 -16.91 -0.21
N VAL A 194 -18.21 -16.99 1.05
CA VAL A 194 -19.03 -16.56 2.21
C VAL A 194 -19.30 -15.06 2.13
N VAL A 195 -18.27 -14.25 1.88
CA VAL A 195 -18.41 -12.79 1.70
C VAL A 195 -19.39 -12.49 0.56
N ARG A 196 -19.20 -13.11 -0.61
CA ARG A 196 -20.08 -12.91 -1.77
C ARG A 196 -21.53 -13.29 -1.47
N LYS A 197 -21.76 -14.37 -0.71
CA LYS A 197 -23.09 -14.79 -0.26
C LYS A 197 -23.78 -13.69 0.56
N TYR A 198 -23.07 -13.08 1.51
CA TYR A 198 -23.62 -11.98 2.31
C TYR A 198 -23.81 -10.69 1.51
N TYR A 199 -22.87 -10.31 0.65
CA TYR A 199 -23.03 -9.08 -0.15
C TYR A 199 -24.19 -9.15 -1.15
N ARG A 200 -24.53 -10.35 -1.64
CA ARG A 200 -25.72 -10.58 -2.48
C ARG A 200 -27.03 -10.32 -1.75
N THR A 201 -27.06 -10.39 -0.41
CA THR A 201 -28.28 -10.10 0.36
C THR A 201 -28.46 -8.59 0.63
N VAL A 202 -27.45 -7.77 0.32
CA VAL A 202 -27.52 -6.32 0.53
C VAL A 202 -28.34 -5.69 -0.60
N PRO A 203 -29.36 -4.87 -0.29
CA PRO A 203 -30.11 -4.14 -1.30
C PRO A 203 -29.22 -3.31 -2.23
N ILE A 204 -29.57 -3.26 -3.51
CA ILE A 204 -28.81 -2.54 -4.54
C ILE A 204 -28.70 -1.05 -4.22
N ASN A 205 -29.75 -0.43 -3.71
CA ASN A 205 -29.74 0.99 -3.31
C ASN A 205 -28.74 1.27 -2.19
N VAL A 206 -28.68 0.41 -1.17
CA VAL A 206 -27.71 0.52 -0.07
C VAL A 206 -26.28 0.37 -0.61
N THR A 207 -26.06 -0.63 -1.47
CA THR A 207 -24.76 -0.87 -2.11
C THR A 207 -24.32 0.34 -2.95
N LYS A 208 -25.24 0.94 -3.71
CA LYS A 208 -24.99 2.14 -4.51
C LYS A 208 -24.56 3.32 -3.62
N THR A 209 -25.30 3.62 -2.56
CA THR A 209 -24.95 4.68 -1.61
C THR A 209 -23.59 4.43 -0.96
N LEU A 210 -23.28 3.17 -0.61
CA LEU A 210 -21.99 2.80 -0.06
C LEU A 210 -20.85 3.10 -1.06
N ILE A 211 -20.99 2.68 -2.31
CA ILE A 211 -19.98 2.92 -3.36
C ILE A 211 -19.80 4.42 -3.60
N GLU A 212 -20.88 5.19 -3.60
CA GLU A 212 -20.83 6.65 -3.75
C GLU A 212 -20.04 7.31 -2.61
N ASN A 213 -20.17 6.81 -1.38
CA ASN A 213 -19.42 7.31 -0.23
C ASN A 213 -17.90 7.00 -0.30
N TYR A 214 -17.52 5.90 -0.94
CA TYR A 214 -16.11 5.49 -1.11
C TYR A 214 -15.58 5.71 -2.54
N ASN A 215 -16.28 6.48 -3.37
CA ASN A 215 -15.96 6.61 -4.79
C ASN A 215 -14.55 7.19 -5.02
N ILE A 216 -14.13 8.14 -4.18
CA ILE A 216 -12.79 8.74 -4.20
C ILE A 216 -11.76 7.66 -3.89
N ASP A 217 -11.98 6.83 -2.87
CA ASP A 217 -11.06 5.75 -2.51
C ASP A 217 -10.93 4.72 -3.65
N PHE A 218 -12.05 4.29 -4.25
CA PHE A 218 -12.04 3.40 -5.40
C PHE A 218 -11.18 3.96 -6.54
N HIS A 219 -11.34 5.25 -6.84
CA HIS A 219 -10.55 5.92 -7.86
C HIS A 219 -9.06 5.99 -7.50
N LEU A 220 -8.74 6.47 -6.29
CA LEU A 220 -7.37 6.67 -5.82
C LEU A 220 -6.56 5.38 -5.72
N PHE A 221 -7.17 4.27 -5.32
CA PHE A 221 -6.49 2.98 -5.16
C PHE A 221 -6.66 2.03 -6.34
N GLY A 222 -7.36 2.48 -7.39
CA GLY A 222 -7.51 1.76 -8.64
C GLY A 222 -8.37 0.52 -8.50
N TYR A 223 -9.48 0.62 -7.76
CA TYR A 223 -10.46 -0.44 -7.61
C TYR A 223 -11.76 -0.09 -8.35
N THR A 224 -12.49 -1.12 -8.74
CA THR A 224 -13.82 -1.00 -9.33
C THR A 224 -14.81 -1.90 -8.61
N TRP A 225 -16.07 -1.50 -8.65
CA TRP A 225 -17.18 -2.30 -8.17
C TRP A 225 -18.16 -2.55 -9.31
N ASN A 226 -18.61 -3.80 -9.46
CA ASN A 226 -19.71 -4.17 -10.32
C ASN A 226 -20.95 -4.47 -9.47
N ILE A 227 -21.94 -3.58 -9.59
CA ILE A 227 -23.16 -3.62 -8.78
C ILE A 227 -24.04 -4.82 -9.13
N THR A 228 -24.03 -5.27 -10.39
CA THR A 228 -24.85 -6.40 -10.86
C THR A 228 -24.30 -7.72 -10.34
N SER A 229 -22.98 -7.90 -10.37
CA SER A 229 -22.33 -9.13 -9.90
C SER A 229 -21.95 -9.12 -8.42
N HIS A 230 -22.20 -8.00 -7.71
CA HIS A 230 -21.75 -7.77 -6.33
C HIS A 230 -20.26 -8.11 -6.14
N SER A 231 -19.42 -7.63 -7.05
CA SER A 231 -17.99 -7.94 -7.07
C SER A 231 -17.13 -6.68 -7.05
N CYS A 232 -16.04 -6.73 -6.27
CA CYS A 232 -14.99 -5.72 -6.17
C CYS A 232 -13.68 -6.29 -6.70
N GLY A 233 -12.82 -5.45 -7.26
CA GLY A 233 -11.44 -5.83 -7.56
C GLY A 233 -10.61 -4.67 -8.10
N PRO A 234 -9.30 -4.88 -8.29
CA PRO A 234 -8.45 -3.90 -8.94
C PRO A 234 -8.92 -3.66 -10.37
N ARG A 235 -8.76 -2.43 -10.84
CA ARG A 235 -9.09 -2.03 -12.21
C ARG A 235 -8.10 -2.71 -13.15
N MET A 236 -8.64 -3.38 -14.15
CA MET A 236 -7.87 -4.05 -15.19
C MET A 236 -7.81 -3.17 -16.44
N ASN A 237 -6.64 -3.09 -17.07
CA ASN A 237 -6.49 -2.50 -18.39
C ASN A 237 -6.99 -3.45 -19.50
N ALA A 238 -6.99 -2.97 -20.74
CA ALA A 238 -7.49 -3.72 -21.90
C ALA A 238 -6.79 -5.07 -22.14
N ASN A 239 -5.58 -5.26 -21.60
CA ASN A 239 -4.81 -6.50 -21.72
C ASN A 239 -5.02 -7.44 -20.51
N GLY A 240 -5.98 -7.14 -19.63
CA GLY A 240 -6.24 -7.93 -18.43
C GLY A 240 -5.15 -7.82 -17.36
N LYS A 241 -4.30 -6.78 -17.43
CA LYS A 241 -3.31 -6.48 -16.39
C LYS A 241 -3.83 -5.34 -15.52
N GLU A 242 -3.58 -5.42 -14.22
CA GLU A 242 -3.90 -4.32 -13.30
C GLU A 242 -3.22 -3.02 -13.74
N TYR A 243 -3.90 -1.88 -13.51
CA TYR A 243 -3.29 -0.56 -13.66
C TYR A 243 -2.22 -0.30 -12.60
#